data_AF-A0A1J5KFU2-F1
#
_entry.id   AF-A0A1J5KFU2-F1
#
_cell.length_a   1.000
_cell.length_b   1.000
_cell.length_c   1.000
_cell.angle_alpha   90.00
_cell.angle_beta   90.00
_cell.angle_gamma   90.00
#
_symmetry.space_group_name_H-M   'P 1'
#
loop_
_entity.id
_entity.type
_entity.pdbx_description
1 polymer ?
#
loop_
_entity_poly.entity_id
_entity_poly.type
_entity_poly.pdbx_seq_one_letter_code
_entity_poly.pdbx_strand_id
1 'polypeptide(L)'
;MIIDVDIDKFSGGFRVAFPLNQFNEEIDLKMAILLIGTFAHEMELDPELEPDDMKEIVDKTKELMKDRFTVEISEEGIEVDI
;
A
#
# COMPACT_ATOMS: atom_id res chain seq x y z
N MET A 1 -3.43 3.07 12.50
CA MET A 1 -3.77 2.96 11.07
C MET A 1 -4.96 2.02 10.90
N ILE A 2 -6.03 2.48 10.27
CA ILE A 2 -7.17 1.64 9.84
C ILE A 2 -7.13 1.59 8.31
N ILE A 3 -7.13 0.38 7.75
CA ILE A 3 -7.03 0.12 6.31
C ILE A 3 -8.17 -0.78 5.85
N ASP A 4 -8.45 -0.73 4.56
CA ASP A 4 -9.32 -1.68 3.87
C ASP A 4 -8.45 -2.65 3.07
N VAL A 5 -8.67 -3.95 3.22
CA VAL A 5 -7.88 -5.00 2.58
C VAL A 5 -8.83 -5.95 1.86
N ASP A 6 -8.62 -6.10 0.56
CA ASP A 6 -9.30 -7.09 -0.28
C ASP A 6 -8.28 -8.15 -0.72
N ILE A 7 -8.56 -9.42 -0.48
CA ILE A 7 -7.65 -10.53 -0.78
C ILE A 7 -8.31 -11.42 -1.83
N ASP A 8 -7.69 -11.48 -3.01
CA ASP A 8 -8.11 -12.42 -4.04
C ASP A 8 -7.31 -13.72 -3.94
N LYS A 9 -7.91 -14.66 -3.20
CA LYS A 9 -7.39 -16.02 -3.01
C LYS A 9 -7.35 -16.88 -4.29
N PHE A 10 -7.97 -16.44 -5.39
CA PHE A 10 -8.03 -17.21 -6.64
C PHE A 10 -7.01 -16.73 -7.65
N SER A 11 -6.83 -15.41 -7.79
CA SER A 11 -5.87 -14.82 -8.73
C SER A 11 -4.47 -14.65 -8.14
N GLY A 12 -4.31 -14.75 -6.81
CA GLY A 12 -2.99 -14.68 -6.17
C GLY A 12 -2.51 -13.24 -5.97
N GLY A 13 -3.34 -12.42 -5.33
CA GLY A 13 -2.99 -11.04 -5.02
C GLY A 13 -3.90 -10.41 -3.98
N PHE A 14 -3.59 -9.16 -3.62
CA PHE A 14 -4.37 -8.39 -2.67
C PHE A 14 -4.31 -6.90 -2.99
N ARG A 15 -5.32 -6.19 -2.49
CA ARG A 15 -5.46 -4.75 -2.63
C ARG A 15 -5.59 -4.14 -1.23
N VAL A 16 -4.83 -3.08 -0.97
CA VAL A 16 -4.89 -2.34 0.29
C VAL A 16 -5.20 -0.88 0.01
N ALA A 17 -6.29 -0.37 0.57
CA ALA A 17 -6.62 1.05 0.54
C ALA A 17 -6.20 1.74 1.84
N PHE A 18 -5.41 2.79 1.69
CA PHE A 18 -4.81 3.57 2.76
C PHE A 18 -5.45 4.95 2.84
N PRO A 19 -6.23 5.27 3.88
CA PRO A 19 -6.72 6.62 4.10
C PRO A 19 -5.55 7.57 4.43
N LEU A 20 -5.48 8.69 3.74
CA LEU A 20 -4.37 9.65 3.85
C LEU A 20 -4.28 10.27 5.26
N ASN A 21 -5.40 10.37 5.97
CA ASN A 21 -5.45 10.87 7.35
C ASN A 21 -4.73 9.96 8.37
N GLN A 22 -4.29 8.76 7.96
CA GLN A 22 -3.49 7.86 8.79
C GLN A 22 -1.98 8.10 8.68
N PHE A 23 -1.51 9.04 7.85
CA PHE A 23 -0.09 9.33 7.61
C PHE A 23 0.32 10.70 8.15
N ASN A 24 0.70 10.73 9.43
CA ASN A 24 1.08 11.93 10.16
C ASN A 24 2.58 11.98 10.48
N GLU A 25 3.20 10.82 10.66
CA GLU A 25 4.61 10.67 11.05
C GLU A 25 5.33 9.66 10.14
N GLU A 26 6.66 9.70 10.12
CA GLU A 26 7.48 8.77 9.32
C GLU A 26 7.23 7.29 9.68
N ILE A 27 6.89 7.02 10.94
CA ILE A 27 6.55 5.67 11.39
C ILE A 27 5.31 5.11 10.67
N ASP A 28 4.38 5.96 10.23
CA ASP A 28 3.18 5.53 9.51
C ASP A 28 3.54 4.96 8.12
N LEU A 29 4.56 5.53 7.46
CA LEU A 29 5.09 5.00 6.20
C LEU A 29 5.65 3.60 6.40
N LYS A 30 6.46 3.41 7.45
CA LYS A 30 7.05 2.12 7.81
C LYS A 30 5.97 1.09 8.17
N MET A 31 4.91 1.53 8.85
CA MET A 31 3.77 0.67 9.18
C MET A 31 2.99 0.23 7.94
N ALA A 32 2.77 1.13 6.97
CA ALA A 32 2.13 0.77 5.71
C ALA A 32 2.94 -0.27 4.93
N ILE A 33 4.26 -0.08 4.82
CA ILE A 33 5.17 -1.03 4.17
C ILE A 33 5.16 -2.38 4.90
N LEU A 34 5.23 -2.39 6.23
CA LEU A 34 5.17 -3.61 7.02
C LEU A 34 3.87 -4.39 6.79
N LEU A 35 2.73 -3.69 6.71
CA LEU A 35 1.43 -4.31 6.47
C LEU A 35 1.38 -4.93 5.07
N ILE A 36 1.78 -4.19 4.03
CA ILE A 36 1.87 -4.70 2.66
C ILE A 36 2.80 -5.91 2.60
N GLY A 37 4.00 -5.80 3.17
CA GLY A 37 4.99 -6.89 3.20
C GLY A 37 4.50 -8.13 3.94
N THR A 38 3.67 -7.97 4.98
CA THR A 38 3.07 -9.11 5.70
C THR A 38 2.10 -9.88 4.79
N PHE A 39 1.20 -9.18 4.10
CA PHE A 39 0.27 -9.83 3.17
C PHE A 39 1.01 -10.44 1.97
N ALA A 40 1.98 -9.71 1.41
CA ALA A 40 2.79 -10.20 0.30
C ALA A 40 3.56 -11.47 0.67
N HIS A 41 4.17 -11.51 1.86
CA HIS A 41 4.89 -12.69 2.34
C HIS A 41 4.00 -13.95 2.42
N GLU A 42 2.78 -13.82 2.96
CA GLU A 42 1.84 -14.94 3.05
C GLU A 42 1.33 -15.41 1.68
N MET A 43 1.47 -14.58 0.65
CA MET A 43 1.11 -14.89 -0.74
C MET A 43 2.33 -15.21 -1.62
N GLU A 44 3.53 -15.32 -1.02
CA GLU A 44 4.80 -15.54 -1.72
C GLU A 44 5.13 -14.46 -2.79
N LEU A 45 4.67 -13.23 -2.57
CA LEU A 45 4.89 -12.06 -3.42
C LEU A 45 6.00 -11.17 -2.85
N ASP A 46 6.75 -10.49 -3.74
CA ASP A 46 7.69 -9.43 -3.37
C ASP A 46 7.18 -8.08 -3.91
N PRO A 47 6.74 -7.16 -3.03
CA PRO A 47 6.16 -5.90 -3.46
C PRO A 47 7.20 -4.87 -3.94
N GLU A 48 8.51 -5.11 -3.76
CA GLU A 48 9.60 -4.18 -4.11
C GLU A 48 9.36 -2.72 -3.66
N LEU A 49 8.73 -2.54 -2.49
CA LEU A 49 8.26 -1.25 -2.01
C LEU A 49 9.18 -0.68 -0.91
N GLU A 50 9.88 0.40 -1.22
CA GLU A 50 10.79 1.07 -0.29
C GLU A 50 10.15 2.28 0.42
N PRO A 51 10.74 2.78 1.53
CA PRO A 51 10.26 3.97 2.24
C PRO A 51 10.11 5.22 1.38
N ASP A 52 11.02 5.42 0.42
CA ASP A 52 10.98 6.58 -0.47
C ASP A 52 9.82 6.50 -1.47
N ASP A 53 9.49 5.30 -1.98
CA ASP A 53 8.34 5.08 -2.87
C ASP A 53 7.03 5.38 -2.13
N MET A 54 6.88 4.84 -0.92
CA MET A 54 5.70 5.08 -0.07
C MET A 54 5.54 6.57 0.25
N LYS A 55 6.64 7.28 0.50
CA LYS A 55 6.62 8.72 0.72
C LYS A 55 6.16 9.47 -0.52
N GLU A 56 6.66 9.12 -1.70
CA GLU A 56 6.25 9.72 -2.97
C GLU A 56 4.75 9.51 -3.24
N ILE A 57 4.22 8.30 -2.98
CA ILE A 57 2.80 7.99 -3.13
C ILE A 57 1.95 8.88 -2.21
N VAL A 58 2.32 9.00 -0.94
CA VAL A 58 1.61 9.82 0.05
C VAL A 58 1.64 11.29 -0.36
N ASP A 59 2.79 11.80 -0.79
CA ASP A 59 2.94 13.21 -1.19
C ASP A 59 2.14 13.51 -2.46
N LYS A 60 2.17 12.64 -3.48
CA LYS A 60 1.32 12.75 -4.67
C LYS A 60 -0.17 12.70 -4.35
N THR A 61 -0.58 11.83 -3.43
CA THR A 61 -1.97 11.74 -2.97
C THR A 61 -2.44 13.04 -2.32
N LYS A 62 -1.57 13.68 -1.51
CA LYS A 62 -1.81 15.01 -0.92
C LYS A 62 -1.93 16.08 -2.00
N GLU A 63 -1.00 16.12 -2.96
CA GLU A 63 -0.99 17.10 -4.05
C GLU A 63 -2.27 17.03 -4.91
N LEU A 64 -2.77 15.81 -5.16
CA LEU A 64 -4.00 15.57 -5.92
C LEU A 64 -5.28 15.78 -5.10
N MET A 65 -5.16 16.18 -3.83
CA MET A 65 -6.28 16.37 -2.89
C MET A 65 -7.19 15.13 -2.79
N LYS A 66 -6.57 13.95 -2.77
CA LYS A 66 -7.26 12.67 -2.61
C LYS A 66 -7.26 12.23 -1.15
N ASP A 67 -8.32 11.57 -0.72
CA ASP A 67 -8.48 11.16 0.68
C ASP A 67 -7.81 9.82 0.99
N ARG A 68 -7.43 9.06 -0.04
CA ARG A 68 -6.83 7.73 0.06
C ARG A 68 -6.03 7.41 -1.20
N PHE A 69 -5.15 6.43 -1.11
CA PHE A 69 -4.57 5.72 -2.25
C PHE A 69 -4.77 4.22 -2.09
N THR A 70 -4.66 3.48 -3.18
CA THR A 70 -4.82 2.04 -3.22
C THR A 70 -3.57 1.39 -3.80
N VAL A 71 -3.06 0.36 -3.14
CA VAL A 71 -1.96 -0.46 -3.63
C VAL A 71 -2.50 -1.84 -3.96
N GLU A 72 -2.25 -2.31 -5.17
CA GLU A 72 -2.56 -3.66 -5.63
C GLU A 72 -1.25 -4.42 -5.84
N ILE A 73 -1.14 -5.60 -5.23
CA ILE A 73 0.03 -6.48 -5.30
C ILE A 73 -0.42 -7.81 -5.90
N SER A 74 0.26 -8.22 -6.96
CA SER A 74 0.05 -9.50 -7.65
C SER A 74 1.37 -10.05 -8.20
N GLU A 75 1.33 -11.19 -8.88
CA GLU A 75 2.49 -11.72 -9.63
C GLU A 75 2.98 -10.77 -10.73
N GLU A 76 2.14 -9.84 -11.21
CA GLU A 76 2.51 -8.84 -12.21
C GLU A 76 3.27 -7.66 -11.60
N GLY A 77 3.32 -7.57 -10.26
CA GLY A 77 4.01 -6.54 -9.50
C GLY A 77 3.08 -5.65 -8.69
N ILE A 78 3.50 -4.41 -8.47
CA ILE A 78 2.79 -3.38 -7.71
C ILE A 78 2.12 -2.37 -8.64
N GLU A 79 0.83 -2.15 -8.43
CA GLU A 79 0.09 -1.05 -9.03
C GLU A 79 -0.43 -0.09 -7.96
N VAL A 80 -0.36 1.21 -8.22
CA VAL A 80 -0.81 2.26 -7.29
C VAL A 80 -1.84 3.16 -7.96
N ASP A 81 -3.01 3.27 -7.35
CA ASP A 81 -4.09 4.17 -7.76
C ASP A 81 -4.27 5.32 -6.75
N ILE A 82 -4.28 6.56 -7.25
CA ILE A 82 -4.29 7.82 -6.48
C ILE A 82 -5.48 8.70 -6.87
#